data_AF-A0A235IFV4-F1
#
_entry.id   AF-A0A235IFV4-F1
#
_cell.length_a   1.000
_cell.length_b   1.000
_cell.length_c   1.000
_cell.angle_alpha   90.00
_cell.angle_beta   90.00
_cell.angle_gamma   90.00
#
_symmetry.space_group_name_H-M   'P 1'
#
loop_
_entity.id
_entity.type
_entity.pdbx_description
1 polymer ?
#
loop_
_entity_poly.entity_id
_entity_poly.type
_entity_poly.pdbx_seq_one_letter_code
_entity_poly.pdbx_strand_id
1 'polypeptide(L)'
;MVEELTTTSKTGEVGSVEFYDNWFLQNGKIAIHFAGVIQYPDKTYVNAETVKTEVPASPLGKLYKEHIGFIKAKNVDGLLNQYAEDVLLISTLTENRKPIYVRGRQALKEFFESRIFSLEDFEVKLHQWAETDNTLMIVENLKTRSVNGDVGEVSFYDNWVLRDRKIAVHFAGVIQYPDGSYA
;
A
#
# COMPACT_ATOMS: atom_id res chain seq x y z
N MET A 1 -1.85 18.86 9.17
CA MET A 1 -0.50 19.19 9.68
C MET A 1 0.41 18.14 9.12
N VAL A 2 1.38 18.53 8.28
CA VAL A 2 2.50 17.67 7.93
C VAL A 2 3.56 17.98 8.98
N GLU A 3 3.88 17.03 9.84
CA GLU A 3 5.00 17.17 10.78
C GLU A 3 6.28 16.84 10.03
N GLU A 4 7.07 17.86 9.71
CA GLU A 4 8.40 17.68 9.14
C GLU A 4 9.37 17.32 10.27
N LEU A 5 9.66 16.03 10.42
CA LEU A 5 10.64 15.53 11.39
C LEU A 5 12.05 15.79 10.84
N THR A 6 12.71 16.81 11.38
CA THR A 6 14.13 17.03 11.11
C THR A 6 14.95 16.03 11.91
N THR A 7 15.70 15.15 11.23
CA THR A 7 16.59 14.19 11.88
C THR A 7 18.03 14.48 11.50
N THR A 8 18.94 14.40 12.46
CA THR A 8 20.38 14.51 12.22
C THR A 8 20.90 13.10 11.97
N SER A 9 21.43 12.84 10.78
CA SER A 9 22.05 11.55 10.48
C SER A 9 23.31 11.36 11.34
N LYS A 10 23.77 10.10 11.50
CA LYS A 10 25.03 9.78 12.19
C LYS A 10 26.28 10.45 11.56
N THR A 11 26.16 11.01 10.35
CA THR A 11 27.24 11.72 9.63
C THR A 11 27.18 13.24 9.79
N GLY A 12 26.19 13.79 10.52
CA GLY A 12 26.08 15.23 10.76
C GLY A 12 25.45 16.02 9.61
N GLU A 13 24.99 15.36 8.55
CA GLU A 13 24.19 16.00 7.50
C GLU A 13 22.76 16.20 7.99
N VAL A 14 22.30 17.45 7.89
CA VAL A 14 20.90 17.82 8.11
C VAL A 14 20.16 17.58 6.80
N GLY A 15 19.05 16.83 6.85
CA GLY A 15 18.12 16.74 5.74
C GLY A 15 16.75 16.23 6.16
N SER A 16 15.84 16.16 5.20
CA SER A 16 14.48 15.69 5.39
C SER A 16 14.40 14.17 5.26
N VAL A 17 13.60 13.54 6.12
CA VAL A 17 13.16 12.16 5.96
C VAL A 17 11.69 12.20 5.65
N GLU A 18 11.30 11.52 4.58
CA GLU A 18 9.90 11.32 4.24
C GLU A 18 9.49 9.93 4.70
N PHE A 19 8.37 9.84 5.41
CA PHE A 19 7.85 8.59 5.93
C PHE A 19 6.33 8.61 5.86
N TYR A 20 5.73 7.42 5.85
CA TYR A 20 4.30 7.28 6.08
C TYR A 20 4.05 6.62 7.42
N ASP A 21 2.89 6.93 8.00
CA ASP A 21 2.47 6.40 9.26
C ASP A 21 0.97 6.05 9.25
N ASN A 22 0.65 4.81 9.57
CA ASN A 22 -0.74 4.39 9.79
C ASN A 22 -0.88 3.69 11.15
N TRP A 23 -1.86 4.13 11.94
CA TRP A 23 -2.16 3.53 13.24
C TRP A 23 -3.47 2.75 13.19
N PHE A 24 -3.41 1.51 13.66
CA PHE A 24 -4.59 0.73 13.96
C PHE A 24 -4.77 0.64 15.47
N LEU A 25 -5.92 1.11 15.93
CA LEU A 25 -6.24 1.16 17.36
C LEU A 25 -7.07 -0.05 17.77
N GLN A 26 -6.80 -0.57 18.96
CA GLN A 26 -7.63 -1.56 19.64
C GLN A 26 -7.79 -1.15 21.10
N ASN A 27 -9.03 -1.14 21.59
CA ASN A 27 -9.36 -0.76 22.97
C ASN A 27 -8.80 0.62 23.38
N GLY A 28 -8.84 1.60 22.47
CA GLY A 28 -8.38 2.97 22.71
C GLY A 28 -6.86 3.14 22.75
N LYS A 29 -6.08 2.12 22.39
CA LYS A 29 -4.62 2.18 22.31
C LYS A 29 -4.14 1.83 20.90
N ILE A 30 -2.99 2.37 20.50
CA ILE A 30 -2.33 1.94 19.26
C ILE A 30 -1.93 0.48 19.45
N ALA A 31 -2.52 -0.40 18.66
CA ALA A 31 -2.23 -1.83 18.66
C ALA A 31 -1.20 -2.17 17.58
N ILE A 32 -1.27 -1.48 16.44
CA ILE A 32 -0.31 -1.63 15.34
C ILE A 32 0.06 -0.23 14.83
N HIS A 33 1.36 -0.03 14.64
CA HIS A 33 1.97 1.16 14.08
C HIS A 33 2.72 0.75 12.81
N PHE A 34 2.15 1.05 11.64
CA PHE A 34 2.81 0.84 10.36
C PHE A 34 3.63 2.08 10.03
N ALA A 35 4.96 1.97 10.06
CA ALA A 35 5.87 3.07 9.76
C ALA A 35 6.88 2.63 8.71
N GLY A 36 6.99 3.39 7.62
CA GLY A 36 7.93 3.13 6.53
C GLY A 36 8.64 4.39 6.08
N VAL A 37 9.94 4.29 5.79
CA VAL A 37 10.73 5.38 5.20
C VAL A 37 10.55 5.34 3.69
N ILE A 38 10.15 6.49 3.14
CA ILE A 38 9.95 6.73 1.72
C ILE A 38 11.26 7.20 1.11
N GLN A 39 11.89 8.22 1.68
CA GLN A 39 13.13 8.80 1.16
C GLN A 39 14.04 9.28 2.31
N TYR A 40 15.33 8.96 2.22
CA TYR A 40 16.36 9.48 3.12
C TYR A 40 16.91 10.84 2.64
N PRO A 41 17.59 11.60 3.53
CA PRO A 41 18.22 12.88 3.21
C PRO A 41 19.14 12.88 1.98
N ASP A 42 19.84 11.77 1.74
CA ASP A 42 20.75 11.57 0.61
C ASP A 42 20.02 11.15 -0.68
N LYS A 43 18.68 11.22 -0.68
CA LYS A 43 17.78 10.75 -1.74
C LYS A 43 17.91 9.27 -2.05
N THR A 44 18.61 8.50 -1.22
CA THR A 44 18.57 7.05 -1.31
C THR A 44 17.23 6.57 -0.76
N TYR A 45 16.71 5.55 -1.43
CA TYR A 45 15.71 4.68 -0.84
C TYR A 45 16.45 3.65 0.01
N VAL A 46 15.80 3.06 1.03
CA VAL A 46 16.38 2.01 1.89
C VAL A 46 17.31 1.10 1.08
N ASN A 47 18.59 1.14 1.43
CA ASN A 47 19.74 0.61 0.71
C ASN A 47 19.42 -0.64 -0.15
N ALA A 48 19.56 -0.51 -1.47
CA ALA A 48 19.12 -1.45 -2.50
C ALA A 48 19.75 -2.85 -2.42
N GLU A 49 20.82 -3.03 -1.64
CA GLU A 49 21.59 -4.29 -1.59
C GLU A 49 21.01 -5.33 -0.61
N THR A 50 20.06 -4.96 0.25
CA THR A 50 19.38 -5.89 1.19
C THR A 50 17.85 -5.81 1.11
N VAL A 51 17.32 -5.33 -0.02
CA VAL A 51 15.88 -5.18 -0.20
C VAL A 51 15.24 -6.55 -0.41
N LYS A 52 14.28 -6.89 0.45
CA LYS A 52 13.37 -8.01 0.21
C LYS A 52 12.44 -7.64 -0.94
N THR A 53 12.89 -7.84 -2.17
CA THR A 53 12.12 -7.55 -3.40
C THR A 53 11.21 -8.71 -3.80
N GLU A 54 11.46 -9.91 -3.28
CA GLU A 54 10.61 -11.06 -3.51
C GLU A 54 9.46 -11.10 -2.51
N VAL A 55 8.27 -11.48 -3.00
CA VAL A 55 7.12 -11.76 -2.14
C VAL A 55 7.49 -12.90 -1.18
N PRO A 56 7.24 -12.77 0.14
CA PRO A 56 7.58 -13.81 1.10
C PRO A 56 6.92 -15.15 0.75
N ALA A 57 7.62 -16.25 1.01
CA ALA A 57 7.06 -17.60 0.91
C ALA A 57 6.18 -17.99 2.11
N SER A 58 5.50 -17.02 2.73
CA SER A 58 4.62 -17.19 3.89
C SER A 58 3.15 -17.33 3.45
N PRO A 59 2.23 -17.70 4.37
CA PRO A 59 0.80 -17.64 4.08
C PRO A 59 0.31 -16.25 3.67
N LEU A 60 0.81 -15.18 4.28
CA LEU A 60 0.43 -13.80 3.94
C LEU A 60 1.02 -13.36 2.59
N GLY A 61 2.28 -13.71 2.32
CA GLY A 61 2.88 -13.49 0.99
C GLY A 61 2.13 -14.24 -0.12
N LYS A 62 1.65 -15.46 0.14
CA LYS A 62 0.76 -16.17 -0.80
C LYS A 62 -0.57 -15.46 -0.99
N LEU A 63 -1.21 -15.01 0.08
CA LEU A 63 -2.45 -14.23 0.01
C LEU A 63 -2.27 -12.97 -0.83
N TYR A 64 -1.16 -12.25 -0.64
CA TYR A 64 -0.82 -11.06 -1.42
C TYR A 64 -0.56 -11.40 -2.90
N LYS A 65 0.20 -12.47 -3.18
CA LYS A 65 0.43 -12.91 -4.57
C LYS A 65 -0.88 -13.27 -5.27
N GLU A 66 -1.79 -13.94 -4.58
CA GLU A 66 -3.14 -14.22 -5.08
C GLU A 66 -3.95 -12.94 -5.28
N HIS A 67 -3.83 -11.98 -4.36
CA HIS A 67 -4.48 -10.66 -4.47
C HIS A 67 -4.12 -9.97 -5.78
N ILE A 68 -2.83 -9.82 -6.05
CA ILE A 68 -2.32 -9.26 -7.31
C ILE A 68 -2.80 -10.08 -8.52
N GLY A 69 -2.79 -11.41 -8.40
CA GLY A 69 -3.32 -12.31 -9.44
C GLY A 69 -4.79 -12.05 -9.76
N PHE A 70 -5.63 -11.80 -8.75
CA PHE A 70 -7.03 -11.47 -8.96
C PHE A 70 -7.23 -10.09 -9.59
N ILE A 71 -6.42 -9.09 -9.24
CA ILE A 71 -6.46 -7.78 -9.93
C ILE A 71 -6.12 -7.97 -11.42
N LYS A 72 -5.06 -8.71 -11.75
CA LYS A 72 -4.66 -9.00 -13.14
C LYS A 72 -5.74 -9.76 -13.92
N ALA A 73 -6.37 -10.75 -13.28
CA ALA A 73 -7.45 -11.53 -13.87
C ALA A 73 -8.79 -10.78 -13.92
N LYS A 74 -8.86 -9.53 -13.42
CA LYS A 74 -10.10 -8.76 -13.22
C LYS A 74 -11.17 -9.54 -12.43
N ASN A 75 -10.72 -10.36 -11.49
CA ASN A 75 -11.54 -11.27 -10.70
C ASN A 75 -11.97 -10.61 -9.38
N VAL A 76 -13.06 -9.82 -9.45
CA VAL A 76 -13.63 -9.13 -8.29
C VAL A 76 -14.07 -10.10 -7.21
N ASP A 77 -14.69 -11.22 -7.56
CA ASP A 77 -15.16 -12.20 -6.58
C ASP A 77 -14.00 -12.85 -5.82
N GLY A 78 -12.90 -13.13 -6.52
CA GLY A 78 -11.64 -13.60 -5.93
C GLY A 78 -11.07 -12.59 -4.93
N LEU A 79 -11.02 -11.30 -5.30
CA LEU A 79 -10.62 -10.22 -4.39
C LEU A 79 -11.51 -10.17 -3.16
N LEU A 80 -12.83 -10.07 -3.35
CA LEU A 80 -13.80 -9.95 -2.26
C LEU A 80 -13.76 -11.15 -1.32
N ASN A 81 -13.43 -12.34 -1.81
CA ASN A 81 -13.26 -13.51 -0.98
C ASN A 81 -12.07 -13.39 -0.01
N GLN A 82 -11.08 -12.53 -0.25
CA GLN A 82 -9.97 -12.32 0.69
C GLN A 82 -10.34 -11.37 1.84
N TYR A 83 -11.44 -10.63 1.75
CA TYR A 83 -11.85 -9.62 2.74
C TYR A 83 -12.91 -10.13 3.73
N ALA A 84 -12.91 -9.55 4.93
CA ALA A 84 -13.97 -9.73 5.92
C ALA A 84 -15.26 -9.03 5.45
N GLU A 85 -16.42 -9.48 5.93
CA GLU A 85 -17.72 -8.90 5.52
C GLU A 85 -17.87 -7.41 5.87
N ASP A 86 -17.32 -7.03 7.02
CA ASP A 86 -17.32 -5.69 7.62
C ASP A 86 -16.01 -4.92 7.35
N VAL A 87 -15.25 -5.32 6.33
CA VAL A 87 -13.97 -4.70 5.96
C VAL A 87 -14.04 -3.17 5.96
N LEU A 88 -12.99 -2.53 6.48
CA LEU A 88 -12.70 -1.12 6.27
C LEU A 88 -11.49 -0.97 5.34
N LEU A 89 -11.70 -0.37 4.18
CA LEU A 89 -10.62 0.17 3.35
C LEU A 89 -10.56 1.69 3.54
N ILE A 90 -9.38 2.21 3.86
CA ILE A 90 -9.06 3.63 3.84
C ILE A 90 -8.08 3.84 2.69
N SER A 91 -8.51 4.57 1.66
CA SER A 91 -7.71 4.77 0.47
C SER A 91 -7.42 6.24 0.19
N THR A 92 -6.15 6.58 -0.05
CA THR A 92 -5.74 7.89 -0.61
C THR A 92 -5.40 7.80 -2.10
N LEU A 93 -5.79 6.69 -2.76
CA LEU A 93 -5.68 6.52 -4.20
C LEU A 93 -6.70 7.41 -4.93
N THR A 94 -6.63 8.71 -4.80
CA THR A 94 -7.56 9.68 -5.42
C THR A 94 -6.81 10.80 -6.10
N GLU A 95 -7.37 11.30 -7.20
CA GLU A 95 -6.80 12.42 -7.96
C GLU A 95 -6.75 13.72 -7.14
N ASN A 96 -7.72 13.91 -6.22
CA ASN A 96 -7.83 15.11 -5.40
C ASN A 96 -7.17 14.98 -4.02
N ARG A 97 -6.40 13.91 -3.78
CA ARG A 97 -5.72 13.59 -2.51
C ARG A 97 -6.65 13.47 -1.30
N LYS A 98 -7.97 13.37 -1.52
CA LYS A 98 -8.93 13.19 -0.42
C LYS A 98 -9.06 11.71 -0.10
N PRO A 99 -9.04 11.32 1.19
CA PRO A 99 -9.25 9.94 1.55
C PRO A 99 -10.66 9.48 1.23
N ILE A 100 -10.79 8.24 0.76
CA ILE A 100 -12.04 7.52 0.62
C ILE A 100 -12.09 6.46 1.72
N TYR A 101 -13.27 6.33 2.33
CA TYR A 101 -13.56 5.32 3.33
C TYR A 101 -14.58 4.35 2.76
N VAL A 102 -14.17 3.11 2.54
CA VAL A 102 -14.99 2.05 1.97
C VAL A 102 -15.32 1.07 3.09
N ARG A 103 -16.61 0.88 3.36
CA ARG A 103 -17.09 0.06 4.48
C ARG A 103 -17.96 -1.08 3.99
N GLY A 104 -17.55 -2.31 4.31
CA GLY A 104 -18.23 -3.54 3.96
C GLY A 104 -17.98 -4.00 2.52
N ARG A 105 -18.25 -5.29 2.27
CA ARG A 105 -17.95 -5.94 0.98
C ARG A 105 -18.67 -5.35 -0.22
N GLN A 106 -19.89 -4.84 -0.06
CA GLN A 106 -20.64 -4.24 -1.16
C GLN A 106 -19.98 -2.95 -1.66
N ALA A 107 -19.62 -2.03 -0.75
CA ALA A 107 -18.91 -0.82 -1.14
C ALA A 107 -17.50 -1.14 -1.69
N LEU A 108 -16.85 -2.19 -1.15
CA LEU A 108 -15.56 -2.65 -1.65
C LEU A 108 -15.65 -3.23 -3.07
N LYS A 109 -16.75 -3.91 -3.39
CA LYS A 109 -17.04 -4.39 -4.74
C LYS A 109 -17.08 -3.23 -5.73
N GLU A 110 -17.89 -2.22 -5.42
CA GLU A 110 -18.04 -1.02 -6.25
C GLU A 110 -16.71 -0.28 -6.40
N PHE A 111 -15.93 -0.18 -5.32
CA PHE A 111 -14.58 0.38 -5.37
C PHE A 111 -13.68 -0.37 -6.36
N PHE A 112 -13.59 -1.71 -6.25
CA PHE A 112 -12.76 -2.50 -7.16
C PHE A 112 -13.25 -2.42 -8.60
N GLU A 113 -14.55 -2.58 -8.86
CA GLU A 113 -15.12 -2.47 -10.21
C GLU A 113 -14.79 -1.10 -10.85
N SER A 114 -14.87 -0.01 -10.08
CA SER A 114 -14.54 1.33 -10.59
C SER A 114 -13.07 1.54 -10.96
N ARG A 115 -12.15 0.72 -10.42
CA ARG A 115 -10.69 0.89 -10.56
C ARG A 115 -10.04 -0.17 -11.43
N ILE A 116 -10.33 -1.44 -11.22
CA ILE A 116 -9.65 -2.52 -11.94
C ILE A 116 -10.02 -2.54 -13.43
N PHE A 117 -11.22 -2.06 -13.78
CA PHE A 117 -11.65 -2.02 -15.17
C PHE A 117 -10.96 -0.91 -15.99
N SER A 118 -10.34 0.09 -15.36
CA SER A 118 -9.55 1.11 -16.06
C SER A 118 -8.10 0.71 -16.32
N LEU A 119 -7.63 -0.40 -15.72
CA LEU A 119 -6.29 -0.95 -15.93
C LEU A 119 -6.30 -1.95 -17.10
N GLU A 120 -5.41 -1.75 -18.07
CA GLU A 120 -5.18 -2.72 -19.15
C GLU A 120 -4.22 -3.81 -18.68
N ASP A 121 -3.04 -3.39 -18.21
CA ASP A 121 -2.01 -4.26 -17.66
C ASP A 121 -1.20 -3.49 -16.59
N PHE A 122 -0.53 -4.22 -15.71
CA PHE A 122 0.38 -3.63 -14.74
C PHE A 122 1.50 -4.57 -14.27
N GLU A 123 2.63 -3.96 -13.95
CA GLU A 123 3.79 -4.59 -13.33
C GLU A 123 3.94 -4.07 -11.90
N VAL A 124 4.17 -4.98 -10.96
CA VAL A 124 4.42 -4.64 -9.55
C VAL A 124 5.88 -4.91 -9.23
N LYS A 125 6.53 -3.94 -8.59
CA LYS A 125 7.87 -4.06 -8.03
C LYS A 125 7.83 -3.76 -6.54
N LEU A 126 8.07 -4.77 -5.71
CA LEU A 126 8.19 -4.58 -4.27
C LEU A 126 9.48 -3.85 -3.91
N HIS A 127 9.34 -2.88 -3.01
CA HIS A 127 10.45 -2.11 -2.46
C HIS A 127 10.68 -2.40 -0.99
N GLN A 128 9.61 -2.60 -0.21
CA GLN A 128 9.73 -2.96 1.19
C GLN A 128 8.55 -3.84 1.55
N TRP A 129 8.76 -4.79 2.45
CA TRP A 129 7.66 -5.45 3.11
C TRP A 129 8.04 -5.94 4.49
N ALA A 130 7.04 -6.02 5.35
CA ALA A 130 7.09 -6.65 6.65
C ALA A 130 5.76 -7.37 6.90
N GLU A 131 5.81 -8.45 7.66
CA GLU A 131 4.60 -9.17 8.03
C GLU A 131 4.72 -9.76 9.44
N THR A 132 3.56 -10.02 10.04
CA THR A 132 3.39 -10.85 11.23
C THR A 132 2.42 -11.98 10.89
N ASP A 133 1.93 -12.72 11.88
CA ASP A 133 0.91 -13.76 11.65
C ASP A 133 -0.39 -13.20 11.05
N ASN A 134 -0.70 -11.92 11.28
CA ASN A 134 -1.97 -11.31 10.87
C ASN A 134 -1.85 -9.87 10.37
N THR A 135 -0.65 -9.37 10.11
CA THR A 135 -0.46 -8.03 9.55
C THR A 135 0.50 -8.07 8.37
N LEU A 136 0.23 -7.25 7.36
CA LEU A 136 1.10 -7.06 6.20
C LEU A 136 1.36 -5.57 6.04
N MET A 137 2.59 -5.22 5.70
CA MET A 137 3.02 -3.90 5.27
C MET A 137 3.79 -4.07 3.99
N ILE A 138 3.39 -3.37 2.94
CA ILE A 138 4.05 -3.38 1.64
C ILE A 138 4.25 -1.96 1.16
N VAL A 139 5.41 -1.73 0.53
CA VAL A 139 5.69 -0.59 -0.32
C VAL A 139 6.07 -1.12 -1.70
N GLU A 140 5.40 -0.63 -2.72
CA GLU A 140 5.58 -1.10 -4.09
C GLU A 140 5.46 0.01 -5.13
N ASN A 141 6.06 -0.23 -6.28
CA ASN A 141 5.85 0.55 -7.49
C ASN A 141 4.96 -0.24 -8.44
N LEU A 142 3.95 0.45 -8.96
CA LEU A 142 3.06 -0.06 -9.97
C LEU A 142 3.27 0.71 -11.26
N LYS A 143 3.76 -0.01 -12.26
CA LYS A 143 3.79 0.49 -13.62
C LYS A 143 2.49 0.09 -14.29
N THR A 144 1.65 1.06 -14.63
CA THR A 144 0.35 0.82 -15.23
C THR A 144 0.37 1.19 -16.71
N ARG A 145 -0.43 0.45 -17.50
CA ARG A 145 -0.86 0.86 -18.82
C ARG A 145 -2.37 1.10 -18.79
N SER A 146 -2.79 2.31 -19.16
CA SER A 146 -4.20 2.63 -19.35
C SER A 146 -4.70 2.04 -20.67
N VAL A 147 -6.01 1.82 -20.78
CA VAL A 147 -6.65 1.39 -22.04
C VAL A 147 -6.44 2.36 -23.22
N ASN A 148 -6.03 3.59 -22.95
CA ASN A 148 -5.71 4.61 -23.97
C ASN A 148 -4.23 4.60 -24.37
N GLY A 149 -3.42 3.69 -23.79
CA GLY A 149 -2.00 3.53 -24.08
C GLY A 149 -1.06 4.37 -23.20
N ASP A 150 -1.59 5.18 -22.27
CA ASP A 150 -0.78 5.96 -21.34
C ASP A 150 -0.04 5.02 -20.38
N VAL A 151 1.24 5.30 -20.14
CA VAL A 151 2.06 4.57 -19.19
C VAL A 151 2.35 5.48 -18.01
N GLY A 152 2.02 5.03 -16.81
CA GLY A 152 2.31 5.72 -15.56
C GLY A 152 3.10 4.80 -14.62
N GLU A 153 3.88 5.40 -13.74
CA GLU A 153 4.48 4.73 -12.58
C GLU A 153 4.03 5.45 -11.33
N VAL A 154 3.54 4.70 -10.35
CA VAL A 154 3.07 5.22 -9.07
C VAL A 154 3.62 4.34 -7.95
N SER A 155 4.20 4.97 -6.94
CA SER A 155 4.57 4.27 -5.70
C SER A 155 3.39 4.31 -4.74
N PHE A 156 3.06 3.20 -4.10
CA PHE A 156 2.06 3.16 -3.03
C PHE A 156 2.45 2.19 -1.92
N TYR A 157 1.73 2.33 -0.81
CA TYR A 157 1.75 1.36 0.27
C TYR A 157 0.42 0.61 0.34
N ASP A 158 0.50 -0.64 0.79
CA ASP A 158 -0.64 -1.45 1.20
C ASP A 158 -0.36 -2.04 2.58
N ASN A 159 -1.19 -1.68 3.56
CA ASN A 159 -1.10 -2.22 4.92
C ASN A 159 -2.38 -2.96 5.29
N TRP A 160 -2.26 -4.22 5.68
CA TRP A 160 -3.39 -5.08 6.01
C TRP A 160 -3.38 -5.49 7.48
N VAL A 161 -4.56 -5.51 8.07
CA VAL A 161 -4.83 -6.18 9.35
C VAL A 161 -5.85 -7.27 9.09
N LEU A 162 -5.49 -8.51 9.42
CA LEU A 162 -6.32 -9.68 9.20
C LEU A 162 -7.09 -10.04 10.48
N ARG A 163 -8.32 -10.49 10.30
CA ARG A 163 -9.15 -11.16 11.30
C ARG A 163 -9.71 -12.43 10.67
N ASP A 164 -9.55 -13.56 11.35
CA ASP A 164 -9.99 -14.88 10.85
C ASP A 164 -9.45 -15.21 9.45
N ARG A 165 -8.18 -14.83 9.20
CA ARG A 165 -7.48 -14.98 7.91
C ARG A 165 -8.11 -14.21 6.74
N LYS A 166 -8.97 -13.24 7.02
CA LYS A 166 -9.54 -12.31 6.05
C LYS A 166 -9.05 -10.90 6.34
N ILE A 167 -8.84 -10.10 5.30
CA ILE A 167 -8.44 -8.70 5.45
C ILE A 167 -9.62 -7.93 6.05
N ALA A 168 -9.46 -7.44 7.28
CA ALA A 168 -10.47 -6.69 8.01
C ALA A 168 -10.24 -5.18 7.94
N VAL A 169 -8.98 -4.75 7.90
CA VAL A 169 -8.59 -3.36 7.65
C VAL A 169 -7.54 -3.32 6.56
N HIS A 170 -7.72 -2.42 5.61
CA HIS A 170 -6.82 -2.17 4.51
C HIS A 170 -6.53 -0.66 4.44
N PHE A 171 -5.27 -0.26 4.56
CA PHE A 171 -4.82 1.08 4.21
C PHE A 171 -4.09 0.99 2.87
N ALA A 172 -4.58 1.73 1.87
CA ALA A 172 -3.98 1.76 0.53
C ALA A 172 -3.75 3.21 0.10
N GLY A 173 -2.52 3.62 -0.19
CA GLY A 173 -2.26 5.03 -0.43
C GLY A 173 -1.09 5.32 -1.33
N VAL A 174 -1.23 6.38 -2.14
CA VAL A 174 -0.11 6.86 -2.98
C VAL A 174 0.97 7.38 -2.05
N ILE A 175 2.19 6.92 -2.29
CA ILE A 175 3.41 7.50 -1.74
C ILE A 175 3.84 8.62 -2.67
N GLN A 176 4.09 8.29 -3.94
CA GLN A 176 4.58 9.21 -4.95
C GLN A 176 3.73 9.09 -6.22
N TYR A 177 3.21 10.21 -6.70
CA TYR A 177 2.45 10.33 -7.94
C TYR A 177 3.37 10.29 -9.17
N PRO A 178 2.82 10.03 -10.38
CA PRO A 178 3.62 10.00 -11.61
C PRO A 178 4.37 11.30 -11.94
N ASP A 179 3.91 12.45 -11.40
CA ASP A 179 4.59 13.75 -11.53
C ASP A 179 5.76 13.93 -10.53
N GLY A 180 6.05 12.91 -9.72
CA GLY A 180 7.09 12.90 -8.69
C GLY A 180 6.67 13.56 -7.38
N SER A 181 5.47 14.15 -7.31
CA SER A 181 4.96 14.74 -6.07
C SER A 181 4.52 13.67 -5.07
N TYR A 182 4.66 13.96 -3.78
CA TYR A 182 4.20 13.08 -2.70
C TYR A 182 2.78 13.42 -2.26
N ALA A 183 2.08 12.47 -1.64
CA ALA A 183 0.73 12.62 -1.11
C ALA A 183 0.60 13.66 0.01
#